data_AF-A0A9D2Q3T1-F1
#
_entry.id   AF-A0A9D2Q3T1-F1
#
_cell.length_a   1.000
_cell.length_b   1.000
_cell.length_c   1.000
_cell.angle_alpha   90.00
_cell.angle_beta   90.00
_cell.angle_gamma   90.00
#
_symmetry.space_group_name_H-M   'P 1'
#
loop_
_entity.id
_entity.type
_entity.pdbx_description
1 polymer ?
#
loop_
_entity_poly.entity_id
_entity_poly.type
_entity_poly.pdbx_seq_one_letter_code
_entity_poly.pdbx_strand_id
1 'polypeptide(L)' 'RAHLAFFLHDEVIVHAPAAQAEAAAAAIRESADAAGHLLFPGSPIDFPLDLAITERSAEK' A
#
# COMPACT_ATOMS: atom_id res chain seq x y z
N ARG A 1 -8.65 -14.47 0.10
CA ARG A 1 -8.38 -13.48 -0.98
C ARG A 1 -7.82 -12.22 -0.34
N ALA A 2 -6.99 -11.47 -1.05
CA ALA A 2 -6.51 -10.17 -0.59
C ALA A 2 -7.69 -9.25 -0.21
N HIS A 3 -7.56 -8.54 0.90
CA HIS A 3 -8.52 -7.56 1.38
C HIS A 3 -7.82 -6.53 2.28
N LEU A 4 -8.31 -5.29 2.26
CA LEU A 4 -7.87 -4.25 3.20
C LEU A 4 -8.33 -4.64 4.60
N ALA A 5 -7.38 -4.86 5.51
CA ALA A 5 -7.62 -5.23 6.89
C ALA A 5 -7.65 -3.99 7.80
N PHE A 6 -6.73 -3.06 7.58
CA PHE A 6 -6.67 -1.79 8.33
C PHE A 6 -6.30 -0.61 7.43
N PHE A 7 -6.78 0.57 7.83
CA PHE A 7 -6.41 1.87 7.29
C PHE A 7 -6.14 2.80 8.48
N LEU A 8 -4.87 3.08 8.76
CA LEU A 8 -4.40 3.83 9.92
C LEU A 8 -3.75 5.14 9.44
N HIS A 9 -4.60 6.08 9.02
CA HIS A 9 -4.18 7.38 8.50
C HIS A 9 -3.23 7.28 7.29
N ASP A 10 -1.92 7.13 7.52
CA ASP A 10 -0.88 7.01 6.51
C ASP A 10 -0.46 5.55 6.23
N GLU A 11 -0.94 4.59 7.02
CA GLU A 11 -0.62 3.18 6.83
C GLU A 11 -1.83 2.35 6.37
N VAL A 12 -1.60 1.47 5.40
CA VAL A 12 -2.57 0.48 4.94
C VAL A 12 -2.05 -0.93 5.16
N ILE A 13 -2.89 -1.79 5.73
CA ILE A 13 -2.55 -3.20 5.95
C ILE A 13 -3.48 -4.06 5.10
N VAL A 14 -2.90 -4.80 4.16
CA VAL A 14 -3.63 -5.78 3.34
C VAL A 14 -3.32 -7.17 3.86
N HIS A 15 -4.35 -7.92 4.24
CA HIS A 15 -4.21 -9.33 4.54
C HIS A 15 -4.54 -10.15 3.28
N ALA A 16 -3.60 -10.97 2.85
CA ALA A 16 -3.72 -11.76 1.62
C ALA A 16 -3.18 -13.17 1.81
N PRO A 17 -3.72 -14.18 1.08
CA PRO A 17 -3.03 -15.45 0.89
C PRO A 17 -1.63 -15.22 0.34
N ALA A 18 -0.65 -16.05 0.72
CA ALA A 18 0.75 -15.90 0.31
C ALA A 18 0.92 -15.80 -1.23
N ALA A 19 0.18 -16.61 -1.99
CA ALA A 19 0.19 -16.57 -3.46
C ALA A 19 -0.32 -15.25 -4.08
N GLN A 20 -0.97 -14.38 -3.29
CA GLN A 20 -1.49 -13.09 -3.71
C GLN A 20 -0.71 -11.91 -3.12
N ALA A 21 0.28 -12.16 -2.26
CA ALA A 21 0.97 -11.09 -1.52
C ALA A 21 1.71 -10.12 -2.45
N GLU A 22 2.45 -10.64 -3.44
CA GLU A 22 3.15 -9.82 -4.42
C GLU A 22 2.19 -9.00 -5.29
N ALA A 23 1.08 -9.60 -5.71
CA ALA A 23 0.04 -8.91 -6.49
C ALA A 23 -0.63 -7.79 -5.66
N ALA A 24 -0.88 -8.03 -4.38
CA ALA A 24 -1.39 -7.01 -3.47
C ALA A 24 -0.39 -5.87 -3.26
N ALA A 25 0.90 -6.18 -3.11
CA ALA A 25 1.95 -5.20 -2.97
C ALA A 25 2.09 -4.30 -4.21
N ALA A 26 2.01 -4.89 -5.41
CA ALA A 26 1.99 -4.15 -6.66
C ALA A 26 0.78 -3.20 -6.74
N ALA A 27 -0.43 -3.71 -6.44
CA ALA A 27 -1.65 -2.91 -6.46
C ALA A 27 -1.60 -1.73 -5.46
N ILE A 28 -1.03 -1.93 -4.26
CA ILE A 28 -0.87 -0.87 -3.27
C ILE A 28 0.09 0.23 -3.76
N ARG A 29 1.21 -0.15 -4.38
CA ARG A 29 2.17 0.82 -4.96
C ARG A 29 1.55 1.61 -6.12
N GLU A 30 0.88 0.95 -7.05
CA GLU A 30 0.16 1.61 -8.13
C GLU A 30 -0.93 2.56 -7.60
N SER A 31 -1.61 2.17 -6.52
CA SER A 31 -2.63 3.01 -5.88
C SER A 31 -2.02 4.25 -5.23
N ALA A 32 -0.86 4.13 -4.59
CA ALA A 32 -0.15 5.27 -4.00
C ALA A 32 0.30 6.26 -5.09
N ASP A 33 0.86 5.76 -6.20
CA ASP A 33 1.24 6.59 -7.35
C ASP A 33 0.02 7.32 -7.92
N ALA A 34 -1.08 6.61 -8.15
CA ALA A 34 -2.32 7.19 -8.68
C ALA A 34 -2.91 8.25 -7.73
N ALA A 35 -2.89 7.99 -6.42
CA ALA A 35 -3.35 8.94 -5.41
C ALA A 35 -2.49 10.21 -5.40
N GLY A 36 -1.17 10.08 -5.52
CA GLY A 36 -0.24 11.21 -5.62
C GLY A 36 -0.56 12.10 -6.83
N HIS A 37 -0.73 11.51 -8.01
CA HIS A 37 -1.10 12.25 -9.23
C HIS A 37 -2.46 12.94 -9.13
N LEU A 38 -3.43 12.32 -8.46
CA LEU A 38 -4.77 12.86 -8.28
C LEU A 38 -4.79 14.05 -7.31
N LEU A 39 -4.08 13.93 -6.18
CA LEU A 39 -4.07 14.96 -5.14
C LEU A 39 -3.14 16.13 -5.48
N PHE A 40 -2.04 15.87 -6.19
CA PHE A 40 -1.00 16.86 -6.48
C PHE A 40 -0.61 16.89 -7.97
N PRO A 41 -1.56 17.26 -8.85
CA PRO A 41 -1.31 17.24 -10.29
C PRO A 41 -0.17 18.20 -10.68
N GLY A 42 0.82 17.68 -11.41
CA GLY A 42 1.98 18.47 -11.89
C GLY A 42 3.00 18.85 -10.82
N SER A 43 2.86 18.33 -9.59
CA SER A 43 3.83 18.55 -8.52
C SER A 43 5.12 17.75 -8.78
N PRO A 44 6.31 18.31 -8.51
CA PRO A 44 7.57 17.58 -8.57
C PRO A 44 7.84 16.74 -7.29
N ILE A 45 6.85 16.62 -6.40
CA ILE A 45 7.00 15.94 -5.11
C ILE A 45 6.78 14.44 -5.31
N ASP A 46 7.77 13.65 -4.90
CA ASP A 46 7.64 12.20 -4.79
C ASP A 46 6.83 11.83 -3.55
N PHE A 47 5.94 10.83 -3.66
CA PHE A 47 5.21 10.24 -2.54
C PHE A 47 5.89 8.93 -2.12
N PRO A 48 6.86 8.97 -1.19
CA PRO A 48 7.55 7.77 -0.76
C PRO A 48 6.57 6.83 -0.05
N LEU A 49 6.59 5.56 -0.44
CA LEU A 49 5.82 4.49 0.18
C LEU A 49 6.76 3.40 0.65
N ASP A 50 6.87 3.24 1.97
CA ASP A 50 7.51 2.07 2.57
C ASP A 50 6.56 0.88 2.49
N LEU A 51 7.03 -0.24 1.92
CA LEU A 51 6.25 -1.45 1.72
C LEU A 51 7.02 -2.67 2.20
N ALA A 52 6.36 -3.49 3.03
CA ALA A 52 6.86 -4.78 3.45
C ALA A 52 5.78 -5.86 3.34
N ILE A 53 6.19 -7.06 2.96
CA ILE A 53 5.35 -8.27 3.04
C ILE A 53 5.87 -9.07 4.24
N THR A 54 4.99 -9.32 5.21
CA THR A 54 5.33 -10.06 6.42
C THR A 54 4.25 -11.09 6.75
N GLU A 55 4.61 -12.14 7.49
CA GLU A 55 3.64 -13.14 7.95
C GLU A 55 2.76 -12.65 9.11
N ARG A 56 3.20 -11.59 9.81
CA ARG A 56 2.52 -10.98 10.96
C ARG A 56 2.65 -9.46 10.88
N SER A 57 1.59 -8.74 11.23
CA SER A 57 1.67 -7.30 11.42
C SER A 57 2.63 -6.98 12.55
N ALA A 58 3.39 -5.89 12.42
CA ALA A 58 4.17 -5.38 13.53
C ALA A 58 3.23 -4.95 14.68
N GLU A 59 3.67 -5.13 15.92
CA GLU A 59 3.05 -4.38 17.02
C GLU A 59 3.38 -2.89 16.81
N LYS A 60 2.35 -2.05 16.89
CA LYS A 60 2.49 -0.59 16.91
C LYS A 60 3.04 -0.14 18.26
#